data_AF-A0A846PGI5-F1
#
_entry.id   AF-A0A846PGI5-F1
#
_cell.length_a   1.000
_cell.length_b   1.000
_cell.length_c   1.000
_cell.angle_alpha   90.00
_cell.angle_beta   90.00
_cell.angle_gamma   90.00
#
_symmetry.space_group_name_H-M   'P 1'
#
loop_
_entity.id
_entity.type
_entity.pdbx_description
1 polymer ?
#
loop_
_entity_poly.entity_id
_entity_poly.type
_entity_poly.pdbx_seq_one_letter_code
_entity_poly.pdbx_strand_id
1 'polypeptide(L)'
;GLVSILFLDTDVEGNTPEDRDITSFLYGGDERYRLKQEIVLGIGGVRMLEASGFKIRKYHMNEGHSSLLTLELLRENGMSLDKVRDLCIFTTHTPIEAGHDKFPYDVVQETIGETIPLDILKRLGGQDRLNMTHLALNLSKYVNGVAKRHKEFSLRLFPGYHISAITNGVHSFTWT
;
A
#
# COMPACT_ATOMS: atom_id res chain seq x y z
N GLY A 1 -17.58 8.30 -19.24
CA GLY A 1 -16.94 9.34 -18.42
C GLY A 1 -15.45 9.32 -18.67
N LEU A 2 -14.75 10.41 -18.39
CA LEU A 2 -13.28 10.47 -18.43
C LEU A 2 -12.76 10.38 -16.99
N VAL A 3 -11.71 9.60 -16.77
CA VAL A 3 -11.05 9.43 -15.47
C VAL A 3 -9.57 9.74 -15.65
N SER A 4 -9.03 10.64 -14.84
CA SER A 4 -7.60 10.98 -14.88
C SER A 4 -6.76 9.83 -14.32
N ILE A 5 -5.66 9.54 -14.99
CA ILE A 5 -4.62 8.62 -14.51
C ILE A 5 -3.38 9.46 -14.22
N LEU A 6 -2.91 9.40 -12.98
CA LEU A 6 -1.74 10.15 -12.53
C LEU A 6 -0.58 9.17 -12.36
N PHE A 7 0.51 9.41 -13.07
CA PHE A 7 1.75 8.65 -12.93
C PHE A 7 2.76 9.49 -12.14
N LEU A 8 3.37 8.89 -11.13
CA LEU A 8 4.47 9.50 -10.39
C LEU A 8 5.79 9.09 -11.03
N ASP A 9 6.72 10.04 -11.11
CA ASP A 9 8.07 9.81 -11.61
C ASP A 9 9.08 10.42 -10.65
N THR A 10 10.21 9.75 -10.47
CA THR A 10 11.33 10.26 -9.68
C THR A 10 12.45 10.82 -10.54
N ASP A 11 12.45 10.60 -11.85
CA ASP A 11 13.40 11.21 -12.79
C ASP A 11 13.07 12.69 -13.04
N VAL A 12 13.30 13.52 -12.02
CA VAL A 12 13.04 14.96 -12.05
C VAL A 12 14.25 15.74 -11.56
N GLU A 13 14.38 16.98 -12.04
CA GLU A 13 15.41 17.90 -11.58
C GLU A 13 15.26 18.17 -10.08
N GLY A 14 16.39 18.16 -9.35
CA GLY A 14 16.43 18.30 -7.89
C GLY A 14 16.62 16.98 -7.12
N ASN A 15 16.24 15.84 -7.69
CA ASN A 15 16.55 14.52 -7.10
C ASN A 15 18.01 14.12 -7.37
N THR A 16 18.62 13.40 -6.42
CA THR A 16 19.94 12.81 -6.61
C THR A 16 19.89 11.74 -7.71
N PRO A 17 21.02 11.41 -8.36
CA PRO A 17 21.06 10.38 -9.38
C PRO A 17 20.46 9.05 -8.90
N GLU A 18 20.75 8.63 -7.66
CA GLU A 18 20.23 7.38 -7.11
C GLU A 18 18.71 7.39 -6.88
N ASP A 19 18.13 8.55 -6.51
CA ASP A 19 16.70 8.66 -6.27
C ASP A 19 15.91 8.81 -7.58
N ARG A 20 16.52 9.34 -8.64
CA ARG A 20 15.89 9.37 -9.97
C ARG A 20 15.57 7.98 -10.48
N ASP A 21 16.42 7.01 -10.16
CA ASP A 21 16.27 5.62 -10.61
C ASP A 21 15.17 4.81 -9.90
N ILE A 22 14.49 5.37 -8.89
CA ILE A 22 13.45 4.64 -8.13
C ILE A 22 12.29 4.19 -9.05
N THR A 23 11.97 4.95 -10.09
CA THR A 23 10.90 4.64 -11.06
C THR A 23 11.41 3.99 -12.35
N SER A 24 12.71 3.72 -12.49
CA SER A 24 13.31 3.20 -13.73
C SER A 24 12.90 1.76 -14.07
N PHE A 25 12.69 0.88 -13.07
CA PHE A 25 12.37 -0.54 -13.31
C PHE A 25 11.20 -1.04 -12.46
N LEU A 26 10.32 -1.81 -13.10
CA LEU A 26 9.24 -2.51 -12.41
C LEU A 26 9.81 -3.79 -11.74
N TYR A 27 9.58 -3.92 -10.44
CA TYR A 27 10.03 -5.09 -9.63
C TYR A 27 11.55 -5.34 -9.71
N GLY A 28 12.35 -4.28 -9.60
CA GLY A 28 13.81 -4.35 -9.62
C GLY A 28 14.46 -4.17 -8.26
N GLY A 29 15.80 -4.17 -8.27
CA GLY A 29 16.64 -3.77 -7.14
C GLY A 29 16.63 -4.74 -5.95
N ASP A 30 16.99 -4.20 -4.79
CA ASP A 30 16.99 -4.89 -3.51
C ASP A 30 15.78 -4.47 -2.65
N GLU A 31 15.71 -4.96 -1.41
CA GLU A 31 14.61 -4.65 -0.49
C GLU A 31 14.50 -3.14 -0.19
N ARG A 32 15.62 -2.42 -0.16
CA ARG A 32 15.63 -0.97 0.07
C ARG A 32 15.09 -0.21 -1.14
N TYR A 33 15.51 -0.59 -2.34
CA TYR A 33 14.97 -0.06 -3.58
C TYR A 33 13.47 -0.31 -3.67
N ARG A 34 13.02 -1.54 -3.37
CA ARG A 34 11.60 -1.88 -3.37
C ARG A 34 10.81 -1.05 -2.35
N LEU A 35 11.33 -0.88 -1.14
CA LEU A 35 10.71 -0.02 -0.13
C LEU A 35 10.60 1.43 -0.61
N LYS A 36 11.64 1.99 -1.25
CA LYS A 36 11.59 3.33 -1.84
C LYS A 36 10.47 3.47 -2.88
N GLN A 37 10.26 2.46 -3.73
CA GLN A 37 9.16 2.45 -4.68
C GLN A 37 7.79 2.51 -3.97
N GLU A 38 7.61 1.72 -2.92
CA GLU A 38 6.37 1.73 -2.13
C GLU A 38 6.16 3.04 -1.36
N ILE A 39 7.25 3.71 -0.93
CA ILE A 39 7.18 5.03 -0.32
C ILE A 39 6.68 6.06 -1.34
N VAL A 40 7.22 6.05 -2.55
CA VAL A 40 6.78 6.96 -3.63
C VAL A 40 5.30 6.72 -3.94
N LEU A 41 4.89 5.47 -4.11
CA LEU A 41 3.49 5.15 -4.42
C LEU A 41 2.53 5.45 -3.27
N GLY A 42 2.89 5.05 -2.04
CA GLY A 42 2.03 5.16 -0.87
C GLY A 42 2.03 6.57 -0.28
N ILE A 43 3.16 6.98 0.30
CA ILE A 43 3.30 8.28 0.97
C ILE A 43 3.32 9.41 -0.07
N GLY A 44 4.15 9.28 -1.11
CA GLY A 44 4.24 10.27 -2.19
C GLY A 44 2.91 10.44 -2.92
N GLY A 45 2.16 9.35 -3.14
CA GLY A 45 0.83 9.38 -3.74
C GLY A 45 -0.17 10.21 -2.94
N VAL A 46 -0.24 10.05 -1.62
CA VAL A 46 -1.13 10.85 -0.76
C VAL A 46 -0.75 12.33 -0.82
N ARG A 47 0.53 12.65 -0.64
CA ARG A 47 1.03 14.04 -0.68
C ARG A 47 0.79 14.71 -2.02
N MET A 48 0.99 13.99 -3.12
CA MET A 48 0.73 14.52 -4.46
C MET A 48 -0.75 14.84 -4.66
N LEU A 49 -1.65 13.97 -4.20
CA LEU A 49 -3.09 14.21 -4.29
C LEU A 49 -3.51 15.44 -3.46
N GLU A 50 -2.97 15.58 -2.25
CA GLU A 50 -3.21 16.76 -1.41
C GLU A 50 -2.68 18.05 -2.07
N ALA A 51 -1.43 18.04 -2.52
CA ALA A 51 -0.80 19.19 -3.18
C ALA A 51 -1.52 19.59 -4.47
N SER A 52 -2.16 18.63 -5.15
CA SER A 52 -2.97 18.87 -6.35
C SER A 52 -4.42 19.29 -6.05
N GLY A 53 -4.79 19.45 -4.77
CA GLY A 53 -6.11 19.93 -4.35
C GLY A 53 -7.22 18.88 -4.41
N PHE A 54 -6.90 17.58 -4.52
CA PHE A 54 -7.91 16.53 -4.51
C PHE A 54 -8.51 16.35 -3.11
N LYS A 55 -9.85 16.19 -3.07
CA LYS A 55 -10.57 15.82 -1.84
C LYS A 55 -10.94 14.35 -1.89
N ILE A 56 -10.05 13.50 -1.39
CA ILE A 56 -10.21 12.04 -1.45
C ILE A 56 -11.18 11.57 -0.38
N ARG A 57 -12.23 10.84 -0.81
CA ARG A 57 -13.20 10.23 0.12
C ARG A 57 -12.78 8.84 0.58
N LYS A 58 -12.11 8.09 -0.29
CA LYS A 58 -11.66 6.72 -0.06
C LYS A 58 -10.36 6.47 -0.81
N TYR A 59 -9.46 5.73 -0.18
CA TYR A 59 -8.26 5.19 -0.78
C TYR A 59 -8.47 3.69 -0.99
N HIS A 60 -8.29 3.22 -2.22
CA HIS A 60 -8.36 1.80 -2.54
C HIS A 60 -6.96 1.29 -2.86
N MET A 61 -6.41 0.50 -1.96
CA MET A 61 -5.13 -0.17 -2.11
C MET A 61 -5.30 -1.44 -2.93
N ASN A 62 -4.58 -1.49 -4.05
CA ASN A 62 -4.50 -2.67 -4.91
C ASN A 62 -3.24 -3.45 -4.55
N GLU A 63 -3.38 -4.46 -3.69
CA GLU A 63 -2.28 -5.19 -3.04
C GLU A 63 -1.44 -4.32 -2.08
N GLY A 64 -0.59 -4.99 -1.28
CA GLY A 64 0.17 -4.38 -0.19
C GLY A 64 1.16 -3.28 -0.60
N HIS A 65 1.51 -3.15 -1.88
CA HIS A 65 2.54 -2.20 -2.34
C HIS A 65 2.21 -0.72 -2.10
N SER A 66 0.92 -0.43 -1.86
CA SER A 66 0.44 0.92 -1.58
C SER A 66 0.17 1.16 -0.10
N SER A 67 0.41 0.17 0.77
CA SER A 67 0.03 0.22 2.19
C SER A 67 0.70 1.34 2.99
N LEU A 68 1.84 1.86 2.56
CA LEU A 68 2.48 3.01 3.22
C LEU A 68 1.63 4.28 3.16
N LEU A 69 0.66 4.39 2.24
CA LEU A 69 -0.32 5.49 2.23
C LEU A 69 -1.04 5.59 3.57
N THR A 70 -1.28 4.45 4.24
CA THR A 70 -1.99 4.43 5.51
C THR A 70 -1.19 5.07 6.64
N LEU A 71 0.14 5.07 6.56
CA LEU A 71 1.01 5.75 7.53
C LEU A 71 0.94 7.27 7.37
N GLU A 72 0.89 7.75 6.13
CA GLU A 72 0.69 9.17 5.83
C GLU A 72 -0.69 9.62 6.34
N LEU A 73 -1.74 8.83 6.10
CA LEU A 73 -3.08 9.12 6.63
C LEU A 73 -3.13 9.08 8.16
N LEU A 74 -2.39 8.18 8.82
CA LEU A 74 -2.30 8.17 10.29
C LEU A 74 -1.73 9.48 10.81
N ARG A 75 -0.64 9.96 10.18
CA ARG A 75 -0.01 11.24 10.54
C ARG A 75 -0.99 12.41 10.39
N GLU A 76 -1.70 12.49 9.27
CA GLU A 76 -2.69 13.54 9.00
C GLU A 76 -3.89 13.49 9.95
N ASN A 77 -4.26 12.29 10.43
CA ASN A 77 -5.45 12.07 11.26
C ASN A 77 -5.15 11.91 12.75
N GLY A 78 -4.00 12.41 13.22
CA GLY A 78 -3.63 12.40 14.64
C GLY A 78 -3.50 11.00 15.22
N MET A 79 -2.95 10.06 14.45
CA MET A 79 -2.75 8.65 14.80
C MET A 79 -4.03 7.85 15.08
N SER A 80 -5.19 8.34 14.64
CA SER A 80 -6.46 7.65 14.81
C SER A 80 -6.62 6.48 13.83
N LEU A 81 -6.50 5.24 14.33
CA LEU A 81 -6.68 4.04 13.51
C LEU A 81 -8.07 3.97 12.88
N ASP A 82 -9.11 4.34 13.63
CA ASP A 82 -10.50 4.21 13.16
C ASP A 82 -10.79 5.18 12.01
N LYS A 83 -10.29 6.41 12.08
CA LYS A 83 -10.38 7.37 10.96
C LYS A 83 -9.69 6.84 9.71
N VAL A 84 -8.47 6.28 9.85
CA VAL A 84 -7.73 5.74 8.70
C VAL A 84 -8.43 4.51 8.12
N ARG A 85 -8.90 3.59 8.96
CA ARG A 85 -9.72 2.44 8.52
C ARG A 85 -10.94 2.91 7.74
N ASP A 86 -11.62 3.93 8.24
CA ASP A 86 -12.77 4.52 7.57
C ASP A 86 -12.42 5.15 6.21
N LEU A 87 -11.17 5.51 5.93
CA LEU A 87 -10.74 6.02 4.62
C LEU A 87 -10.31 4.90 3.65
N CYS A 88 -9.91 3.74 4.17
CA CYS A 88 -9.19 2.73 3.39
C CYS A 88 -10.00 1.49 3.02
N ILE A 89 -9.75 1.02 1.79
CA ILE A 89 -10.25 -0.21 1.18
C ILE A 89 -9.04 -0.98 0.68
N PHE A 90 -9.00 -2.30 0.90
CA PHE A 90 -7.88 -3.15 0.49
C PHE A 90 -8.35 -4.34 -0.35
N THR A 91 -7.75 -4.51 -1.54
CA THR A 91 -7.86 -5.75 -2.32
C THR A 91 -6.55 -6.53 -2.24
N THR A 92 -6.63 -7.82 -1.96
CA THR A 92 -5.48 -8.74 -2.08
C THR A 92 -5.69 -9.73 -3.23
N HIS A 93 -4.60 -10.02 -3.94
CA HIS A 93 -4.51 -10.90 -5.11
C HIS A 93 -3.56 -12.08 -4.87
N THR A 94 -2.66 -11.96 -3.90
CA THR A 94 -1.61 -12.94 -3.64
C THR A 94 -2.16 -14.15 -2.86
N PRO A 95 -2.02 -15.38 -3.39
CA PRO A 95 -2.52 -16.59 -2.75
C PRO A 95 -1.48 -17.34 -1.91
N ILE A 96 -0.28 -16.77 -1.71
CA ILE A 96 0.83 -17.41 -1.00
C ILE A 96 1.60 -16.42 -0.11
N GLU A 97 2.02 -16.86 1.07
CA GLU A 97 2.72 -16.03 2.05
C GLU A 97 4.00 -15.38 1.49
N ALA A 98 4.73 -16.11 0.65
CA ALA A 98 6.00 -15.65 0.06
C ALA A 98 5.84 -14.52 -0.98
N GLY A 99 4.62 -14.26 -1.45
CA GLY A 99 4.34 -13.19 -2.41
C GLY A 99 3.95 -11.86 -1.77
N HIS A 100 3.96 -11.76 -0.43
CA HIS A 100 3.67 -10.52 0.27
C HIS A 100 4.97 -9.81 0.65
N ASP A 101 5.07 -8.54 0.29
CA ASP A 101 6.25 -7.73 0.59
C ASP A 101 6.41 -7.54 2.10
N LYS A 102 7.63 -7.77 2.58
CA LYS A 102 8.03 -7.64 3.98
C LYS A 102 9.34 -6.90 4.05
N PHE A 103 9.48 -5.93 4.95
CA PHE A 103 10.71 -5.14 5.08
C PHE A 103 11.30 -5.25 6.49
N PRO A 104 12.62 -5.42 6.63
CA PRO A 104 13.30 -5.33 7.93
C PRO A 104 13.08 -3.96 8.57
N TYR A 105 12.88 -3.91 9.89
CA TYR A 105 12.53 -2.65 10.57
C TYR A 105 13.65 -1.61 10.59
N ASP A 106 14.91 -2.06 10.61
CA ASP A 106 16.09 -1.20 10.43
C ASP A 106 16.03 -0.47 9.08
N VAL A 107 15.77 -1.20 7.98
CA VAL A 107 15.62 -0.61 6.65
C VAL A 107 14.43 0.36 6.60
N VAL A 108 13.31 0.02 7.24
CA VAL A 108 12.13 0.90 7.32
C VAL A 108 12.44 2.20 8.07
N GLN A 109 13.06 2.12 9.24
CA GLN A 109 13.37 3.30 10.05
C GLN A 109 14.42 4.18 9.39
N GLU A 110 15.44 3.60 8.75
CA GLU A 110 16.43 4.36 7.99
C GLU A 110 15.82 5.10 6.79
N THR A 111 14.79 4.53 6.15
CA THR A 111 14.24 5.07 4.89
C THR A 111 13.07 6.03 5.12
N ILE A 112 12.16 5.73 6.06
CA ILE A 112 10.98 6.57 6.37
C ILE A 112 11.24 7.55 7.53
N GLY A 113 12.32 7.32 8.29
CA GLY A 113 12.60 8.05 9.53
C GLY A 113 11.67 7.63 10.68
N GLU A 114 11.77 8.34 11.80
CA GLU A 114 11.01 8.06 13.03
C GLU A 114 9.62 8.71 13.05
N THR A 115 9.01 8.91 11.88
CA THR A 115 7.72 9.61 11.75
C THR A 115 6.57 8.85 12.41
N ILE A 116 6.66 7.52 12.46
CA ILE A 116 5.70 6.65 13.15
C ILE A 116 6.47 5.83 14.21
N PRO A 117 6.01 5.80 15.47
CA PRO A 117 6.61 4.97 16.50
C PRO A 117 6.74 3.49 16.09
N LEU A 118 7.90 2.90 16.34
CA LEU A 118 8.22 1.52 15.92
C LEU A 118 7.26 0.49 16.53
N ASP A 119 6.81 0.69 17.77
CA ASP A 119 5.83 -0.17 18.44
C ASP A 119 4.49 -0.19 17.70
N ILE A 120 4.07 0.95 17.15
CA ILE A 120 2.87 1.07 16.32
C ILE A 120 3.06 0.30 15.01
N LEU A 121 4.22 0.47 14.35
CA LEU A 121 4.53 -0.29 13.13
C LEU A 121 4.52 -1.80 13.38
N LYS A 122 5.16 -2.27 14.45
CA LYS A 122 5.16 -3.68 14.85
C LYS A 122 3.77 -4.23 15.14
N ARG A 123 2.92 -3.43 15.80
CA ARG A 123 1.54 -3.82 16.08
C ARG A 123 0.70 -3.94 14.82
N LEU A 124 0.93 -3.08 13.82
CA LEU A 124 0.13 -3.01 12.60
C LEU A 124 0.65 -3.92 11.47
N GLY A 125 1.96 -4.08 11.36
CA GLY A 125 2.62 -4.81 10.28
C GLY A 125 3.26 -6.15 10.67
N GLY A 126 3.35 -6.48 11.95
CA GLY A 126 3.96 -7.73 12.45
C GLY A 126 5.25 -7.51 13.24
N GLN A 127 5.61 -8.45 14.12
CA GLN A 127 6.67 -8.21 15.12
C GLN A 127 8.09 -8.23 14.55
N ASP A 128 8.35 -9.11 13.57
CA ASP A 128 9.71 -9.36 13.07
C ASP A 128 10.08 -8.44 11.89
N ARG A 129 9.13 -8.27 10.96
CA ARG A 129 9.27 -7.45 9.74
C ARG A 129 7.97 -6.68 9.50
N LEU A 130 8.06 -5.54 8.83
CA LEU A 130 6.90 -4.81 8.36
C LEU A 130 6.27 -5.57 7.20
N ASN A 131 5.21 -6.35 7.44
CA ASN A 131 4.43 -7.00 6.39
C ASN A 131 3.40 -6.01 5.85
N MET A 132 3.52 -5.70 4.56
CA MET A 132 2.70 -4.70 3.88
C MET A 132 1.24 -5.10 3.77
N THR A 133 0.96 -6.40 3.72
CA THR A 133 -0.41 -6.91 3.71
C THR A 133 -1.04 -6.83 5.09
N HIS A 134 -0.30 -7.15 6.16
CA HIS A 134 -0.80 -6.93 7.53
C HIS A 134 -1.08 -5.45 7.79
N LEU A 135 -0.21 -4.55 7.31
CA LEU A 135 -0.41 -3.12 7.44
C LEU A 135 -1.73 -2.68 6.78
N ALA A 136 -1.97 -3.08 5.52
CA ALA A 136 -3.23 -2.79 4.83
C ALA A 136 -4.45 -3.41 5.50
N LEU A 137 -4.37 -4.69 5.92
CA LEU A 137 -5.45 -5.39 6.59
C LEU A 137 -5.84 -4.70 7.90
N ASN A 138 -4.86 -4.27 8.69
CA ASN A 138 -5.10 -3.63 9.98
C ASN A 138 -5.60 -2.18 9.87
N LEU A 139 -5.39 -1.52 8.73
CA LEU A 139 -5.73 -0.11 8.49
C LEU A 139 -6.80 0.09 7.42
N SER A 140 -7.53 -0.96 7.04
CA SER A 140 -8.66 -0.88 6.10
C SER A 140 -9.95 -1.36 6.75
N LYS A 141 -11.06 -0.68 6.46
CA LYS A 141 -12.40 -1.11 6.92
C LYS A 141 -13.01 -2.18 6.04
N TYR A 142 -12.73 -2.13 4.74
CA TYR A 142 -13.21 -3.14 3.80
C TYR A 142 -12.03 -3.84 3.14
N VAL A 143 -12.08 -5.16 3.15
CA VAL A 143 -11.07 -6.02 2.53
C VAL A 143 -11.75 -7.02 1.62
N ASN A 144 -11.23 -7.21 0.41
CA ASN A 144 -11.72 -8.24 -0.50
C ASN A 144 -10.60 -9.02 -1.20
N GLY A 145 -10.89 -10.29 -1.48
CA GLY A 145 -10.19 -11.05 -2.51
C GLY A 145 -10.87 -10.89 -3.88
N VAL A 146 -10.23 -11.44 -4.90
CA VAL A 146 -10.61 -11.24 -6.31
C VAL A 146 -11.46 -12.36 -6.94
N ALA A 147 -11.85 -13.35 -6.13
CA ALA A 147 -12.77 -14.42 -6.49
C ALA A 147 -13.31 -15.10 -5.22
N LYS A 148 -14.44 -15.82 -5.32
CA LYS A 148 -14.99 -16.59 -4.19
C LYS A 148 -13.98 -17.60 -3.60
N ARG A 149 -13.29 -18.33 -4.48
CA ARG A 149 -12.24 -19.28 -4.08
C ARG A 149 -11.00 -18.57 -3.54
N HIS A 150 -10.64 -17.43 -4.11
CA HIS A 150 -9.53 -16.63 -3.59
C HIS A 150 -9.78 -16.19 -2.14
N LYS A 151 -10.99 -15.72 -1.82
CA LYS A 151 -11.39 -15.39 -0.45
C LYS A 151 -11.16 -16.54 0.52
N GLU A 152 -11.50 -17.77 0.14
CA GLU A 152 -11.27 -18.95 0.99
C GLU A 152 -9.79 -19.19 1.28
N PHE A 153 -8.91 -18.97 0.30
CA PHE A 153 -7.46 -19.04 0.51
C PHE A 153 -6.95 -17.89 1.38
N SER A 154 -7.37 -16.65 1.10
CA SER A 154 -6.95 -15.48 1.89
C SER A 154 -7.35 -15.59 3.36
N LEU A 155 -8.52 -16.15 3.67
CA LEU A 155 -8.96 -16.40 5.06
C LEU A 155 -8.10 -17.45 5.78
N ARG A 156 -7.47 -18.37 5.05
CA ARG A 156 -6.53 -19.35 5.63
C ARG A 156 -5.16 -18.74 5.88
N LEU A 157 -4.71 -17.86 4.99
CA LEU A 157 -3.45 -17.12 5.15
C LEU A 157 -3.54 -16.08 6.28
N PHE A 158 -4.67 -15.38 6.35
CA PHE A 158 -4.91 -14.29 7.30
C PHE A 158 -6.09 -14.65 8.22
N PRO A 159 -5.91 -15.59 9.16
CA PRO A 159 -6.96 -15.97 10.09
C PRO A 159 -7.33 -14.78 11.00
N GLY A 160 -8.63 -14.63 11.28
CA GLY A 160 -9.15 -13.56 12.14
C GLY A 160 -9.57 -12.28 11.41
N TYR A 161 -9.24 -12.13 10.12
CA TYR A 161 -9.69 -10.98 9.32
C TYR A 161 -11.02 -11.27 8.60
N HIS A 162 -11.83 -10.23 8.42
CA HIS A 162 -13.03 -10.31 7.58
C HIS A 162 -12.66 -9.96 6.13
N ILE A 163 -12.75 -10.95 5.23
CA ILE A 163 -12.42 -10.78 3.81
C ILE A 163 -13.64 -11.13 2.96
N SER A 164 -14.07 -10.18 2.14
CA SER A 164 -15.15 -10.35 1.14
C SER A 164 -14.62 -10.87 -0.20
N ALA A 165 -15.50 -11.13 -1.16
CA ALA A 165 -15.11 -11.53 -2.52
C ALA A 165 -15.77 -10.62 -3.55
N ILE A 166 -14.96 -9.99 -4.39
CA ILE A 166 -15.39 -9.28 -5.60
C ILE A 166 -14.70 -9.97 -6.77
N THR A 167 -15.46 -10.69 -7.61
CA THR A 167 -14.87 -11.40 -8.75
C THR A 167 -14.39 -10.41 -9.80
N ASN A 168 -13.13 -10.51 -10.22
CA ASN A 168 -12.57 -9.67 -11.27
C ASN A 168 -13.38 -9.76 -12.57
N GLY A 169 -13.37 -8.67 -13.33
CA GLY A 169 -13.93 -8.59 -14.67
C GLY A 169 -12.95 -7.94 -15.64
N VAL A 170 -13.31 -7.92 -16.92
CA VAL A 170 -12.57 -7.24 -17.98
C VAL A 170 -13.46 -6.19 -18.64
N HIS A 171 -12.86 -5.15 -19.20
CA HIS A 171 -13.58 -4.13 -19.94
C HIS A 171 -14.05 -4.70 -21.29
N SER A 172 -15.36 -4.91 -21.45
CA SER A 172 -15.92 -5.57 -22.63
C SER A 172 -15.53 -4.87 -23.93
N PHE A 173 -15.68 -3.54 -24.03
CA PHE A 173 -15.38 -2.81 -25.27
C PHE A 173 -13.92 -2.88 -25.74
N THR A 174 -12.97 -3.26 -24.87
CA THR A 174 -11.57 -3.46 -25.28
C THR A 174 -11.30 -4.89 -25.73
N TRP A 175 -12.02 -5.86 -25.17
CA TRP A 175 -11.69 -7.30 -25.27
C TRP A 175 -12.76 -8.12 -26.02
N THR A 176 -13.78 -7.48 -26.60
CA THR A 176 -14.76 -8.06 -27.53
C THR A 176 -15.00 -7.11 -28.69
#